data_AF-A0AAV9AQE0-F1
#
_entry.id   AF-A0AAV9AQE0-F1
#
_cell.length_a   1.000
_cell.length_b   1.000
_cell.length_c   1.000
_cell.angle_alpha   90.00
_cell.angle_beta   90.00
_cell.angle_gamma   90.00
#
_symmetry.space_group_name_H-M   'P 1'
#
loop_
_entity.id
_entity.type
_entity.pdbx_description
1 polymer ?
#
loop_
_entity_poly.entity_id
_entity_poly.type
_entity_poly.pdbx_seq_one_letter_code
_entity_poly.pdbx_strand_id
1 'polypeptide(L)'
;MGAEEVYKGSTSASAELNESYRLLPTIYLWFLTVWAVSALSWAINTYRRRHFQTNNLQWTLASVPLIKALQLGLSFLFWYSCYNLHSCSLWMSFGVYITGVLLQTASFVSFLLISHGYSIMCERLSVPERRTMAALGCVLYLTLVGYKASVPYFTVLLLLSYFISFYVIFHHIARNLVVLREQLSFIEDEDVHAMHDAVYTKYTMFKKFQGVMQIVVVAEIMIYMKMDDAADNYWYRLIVREWAQFFIFLYIGWTFRSRDISPHFSVMPIVKSKEEIIGPPIYRIVCHFFLNYLQEANHIMLLLLAASSITKE
;
A
#
# COMPACT_ATOMS: atom_id res chain seq x y z
N MET A 1 -5.96 -17.16 10.36
CA MET A 1 -6.25 -17.90 11.60
C MET A 1 -7.03 -16.97 12.49
N GLY A 2 -8.35 -16.97 12.30
CA GLY A 2 -9.29 -16.21 13.12
C GLY A 2 -9.86 -17.13 14.19
N ALA A 3 -9.95 -16.61 15.41
CA ALA A 3 -10.87 -16.88 16.52
C ALA A 3 -11.36 -18.31 16.89
N GLU A 4 -11.19 -19.34 16.06
CA GLU A 4 -11.87 -20.63 16.21
C GLU A 4 -10.99 -21.73 16.82
N GLU A 5 -9.65 -21.57 16.81
CA GLU A 5 -8.73 -22.52 17.45
C GLU A 5 -8.56 -22.30 18.97
N VAL A 6 -9.14 -21.23 19.54
CA VAL A 6 -8.96 -20.89 20.97
C VAL A 6 -9.82 -21.77 21.89
N TYR A 7 -10.79 -22.53 21.37
CA TYR A 7 -11.85 -23.11 22.22
C TYR A 7 -11.80 -24.62 22.49
N LYS A 8 -10.75 -25.37 22.08
CA LYS A 8 -10.69 -26.82 22.39
C LYS A 8 -9.29 -27.34 22.75
N GLY A 9 -9.09 -27.64 24.03
CA GLY A 9 -8.21 -28.75 24.47
C GLY A 9 -7.19 -28.47 25.59
N SER A 10 -7.53 -28.89 26.81
CA SER A 10 -6.64 -29.33 27.92
C SER A 10 -5.58 -28.35 28.50
N THR A 11 -6.01 -27.68 29.57
CA THR A 11 -5.42 -27.13 30.82
C THR A 11 -3.91 -26.94 31.07
N SER A 12 -2.97 -27.32 30.21
CA SER A 12 -1.54 -26.93 30.34
C SER A 12 -1.03 -26.12 29.15
N ALA A 13 -1.51 -26.42 27.94
CA ALA A 13 -1.19 -25.65 26.73
C ALA A 13 -1.85 -24.27 26.68
N SER A 14 -2.99 -24.09 27.36
CA SER A 14 -3.70 -22.82 27.43
C SER A 14 -2.97 -21.76 28.26
N ALA A 15 -2.14 -22.15 29.23
CA ALA A 15 -1.39 -21.23 30.07
C ALA A 15 -0.15 -20.65 29.35
N GLU A 16 0.60 -21.48 28.62
CA GLU A 16 1.74 -21.03 27.80
C GLU A 16 1.29 -20.16 26.61
N LEU A 17 0.16 -20.51 25.98
CA LEU A 17 -0.45 -19.72 24.92
C LEU A 17 -0.85 -18.32 25.42
N ASN A 18 -1.31 -18.21 26.67
CA ASN A 18 -1.76 -16.95 27.28
C ASN A 18 -0.60 -16.00 27.65
N GLU A 19 0.57 -16.53 27.98
CA GLU A 19 1.80 -15.75 28.20
C GLU A 19 2.36 -15.21 26.88
N SER A 20 2.38 -16.03 25.81
CA SER A 20 2.90 -15.61 24.50
C SER A 20 2.08 -14.47 23.90
N TYR A 21 0.76 -14.39 24.13
CA TYR A 21 -0.05 -13.29 23.60
C TYR A 21 -0.04 -12.00 24.44
N ARG A 22 0.56 -12.03 25.64
CA ARG A 22 0.58 -10.90 26.57
C ARG A 22 1.32 -9.67 26.02
N LEU A 23 2.36 -9.87 25.22
CA LEU A 23 3.15 -8.77 24.67
C LEU A 23 2.44 -8.02 23.53
N LEU A 24 1.34 -8.56 22.94
CA LEU A 24 0.84 -8.07 21.62
C LEU A 24 0.39 -6.63 21.70
N PRO A 25 -0.36 -6.21 22.73
CA PRO A 25 -0.72 -4.82 22.91
C PRO A 25 0.52 -3.92 22.93
N THR A 26 1.56 -4.30 23.67
CA THR A 26 2.79 -3.51 23.77
C THR A 26 3.52 -3.38 22.43
N ILE A 27 3.62 -4.48 21.67
CA ILE A 27 4.27 -4.47 20.36
C ILE A 27 3.47 -3.64 19.35
N TYR A 28 2.14 -3.80 19.31
CA TYR A 28 1.28 -2.98 18.44
C TYR A 28 1.32 -1.51 18.81
N LEU A 29 1.36 -1.17 20.10
CA LEU A 29 1.50 0.20 20.58
C LEU A 29 2.85 0.79 20.16
N TRP A 30 3.94 0.02 20.29
CA TRP A 30 5.26 0.46 19.86
C TRP A 30 5.28 0.76 18.36
N PHE A 31 4.82 -0.16 17.51
CA PHE A 31 4.71 0.10 16.07
C PHE A 31 3.75 1.25 15.76
N LEU A 32 2.62 1.38 16.48
CA LEU A 32 1.68 2.50 16.32
C LEU A 32 2.40 3.83 16.53
N THR A 33 3.22 3.97 17.57
CA THR A 33 3.97 5.22 17.81
C THR A 33 4.93 5.53 16.67
N VAL A 34 5.69 4.52 16.20
CA VAL A 34 6.63 4.67 15.08
C VAL A 34 5.90 5.12 13.81
N TRP A 35 4.80 4.46 13.46
CA TRP A 35 4.00 4.79 12.28
C TRP A 35 3.28 6.14 12.41
N ALA A 36 2.76 6.49 13.59
CA ALA A 36 2.11 7.77 13.83
C ALA A 36 3.09 8.94 13.73
N VAL A 37 4.28 8.83 14.35
CA VAL A 37 5.32 9.86 14.25
C VAL A 37 5.80 10.02 12.81
N SER A 38 5.97 8.91 12.08
CA SER A 38 6.33 8.93 10.66
C SER A 38 5.24 9.60 9.80
N ALA A 39 3.97 9.21 10.00
CA ALA A 39 2.83 9.79 9.28
C ALA A 39 2.69 11.29 9.54
N LEU A 40 2.83 11.73 10.81
CA LEU A 40 2.80 13.14 11.18
C LEU A 40 3.97 13.90 10.56
N SER A 41 5.19 13.36 10.64
CA SER A 41 6.38 13.97 10.05
C SER A 41 6.23 14.15 8.54
N TRP A 42 5.70 13.13 7.87
CA TRP A 42 5.42 13.18 6.43
C TRP A 42 4.32 14.19 6.11
N ALA A 43 3.20 14.17 6.83
CA ALA A 43 2.10 15.12 6.63
C ALA A 43 2.55 16.57 6.84
N ILE A 44 3.32 16.85 7.89
CA ILE A 44 3.88 18.19 8.16
C ILE A 44 4.84 18.61 7.05
N ASN A 45 5.74 17.72 6.62
CA ASN A 45 6.69 18.04 5.55
C ASN A 45 5.97 18.32 4.22
N THR A 46 4.98 17.49 3.87
CA THR A 46 4.13 17.68 2.68
C THR A 46 3.33 18.98 2.78
N TYR A 47 2.76 19.29 3.94
CA TYR A 47 2.03 20.54 4.17
C TYR A 47 2.92 21.78 4.00
N ARG A 48 4.12 21.78 4.58
CA ARG A 48 5.06 22.91 4.48
C ARG A 48 5.57 23.10 3.04
N ARG A 49 5.79 22.02 2.29
CA ARG A 49 6.29 22.06 0.91
C ARG A 49 5.20 22.17 -0.16
N ARG A 50 3.92 22.36 0.23
CA ARG A 50 2.76 22.41 -0.68
C ARG A 50 2.87 23.45 -1.81
N HIS A 51 3.65 24.51 -1.60
CA HIS A 51 3.78 25.61 -2.56
C HIS A 51 4.67 25.27 -3.77
N PHE A 52 5.51 24.24 -3.67
CA PHE A 52 6.55 23.95 -4.66
C PHE A 52 6.23 22.81 -5.63
N GLN A 53 5.16 22.00 -5.47
CA GLN A 53 4.80 20.98 -6.47
C GLN A 53 3.37 20.45 -6.30
N THR A 54 2.77 19.93 -7.38
CA THR A 54 1.45 19.31 -7.39
C THR A 54 1.37 18.13 -6.43
N ASN A 55 0.63 18.38 -5.34
CA ASN A 55 0.61 17.71 -4.04
C ASN A 55 0.05 16.26 -4.04
N ASN A 56 -0.49 15.78 -5.14
CA ASN A 56 -1.44 14.68 -5.12
C ASN A 56 -0.78 13.32 -4.86
N LEU A 57 0.39 13.03 -5.45
CA LEU A 57 1.09 11.77 -5.22
C LEU A 57 1.59 11.65 -3.77
N GLN A 58 2.10 12.74 -3.20
CA GLN A 58 2.60 12.77 -1.82
C GLN A 58 1.47 12.58 -0.81
N TRP A 59 0.27 13.14 -1.05
CA TRP A 59 -0.91 12.84 -0.23
C TRP A 59 -1.36 11.39 -0.34
N THR A 60 -1.34 10.81 -1.55
CA THR A 60 -1.65 9.38 -1.74
C THR A 60 -0.65 8.51 -0.96
N LEU A 61 0.64 8.81 -1.03
CA LEU A 61 1.66 8.06 -0.28
C LEU A 61 1.55 8.27 1.22
N ALA A 62 1.20 9.46 1.69
CA ALA A 62 0.96 9.76 3.11
C ALA A 62 -0.28 9.05 3.67
N SER A 63 -1.26 8.70 2.83
CA SER A 63 -2.43 7.92 3.25
C SER A 63 -2.06 6.51 3.74
N VAL A 64 -0.99 5.91 3.20
CA VAL A 64 -0.58 4.55 3.56
C VAL A 64 -0.11 4.46 5.03
N PRO A 65 0.84 5.29 5.51
CA PRO A 65 1.18 5.36 6.93
C PRO A 65 -0.01 5.67 7.85
N LEU A 66 -0.98 6.48 7.40
CA LEU A 66 -2.17 6.79 8.19
C LEU A 66 -3.09 5.58 8.34
N ILE A 67 -3.39 4.87 7.24
CA ILE A 67 -4.18 3.63 7.29
C ILE A 67 -3.45 2.58 8.14
N LYS A 68 -2.12 2.51 8.05
CA LYS A 68 -1.31 1.61 8.87
C LYS A 68 -1.39 1.93 10.36
N ALA A 69 -1.26 3.20 10.74
CA ALA A 69 -1.42 3.64 12.11
C ALA A 69 -2.84 3.30 12.63
N LEU A 70 -3.87 3.52 11.81
CA LEU A 70 -5.24 3.13 12.17
C LEU A 70 -5.36 1.61 12.38
N GLN A 71 -4.80 0.80 11.48
CA GLN A 71 -4.79 -0.66 11.62
C GLN A 71 -4.11 -1.10 12.92
N LEU A 72 -2.94 -0.53 13.24
CA LEU A 72 -2.19 -0.85 14.45
C LEU A 72 -2.92 -0.38 15.71
N GLY A 73 -3.59 0.77 15.65
CA GLY A 73 -4.44 1.27 16.74
C GLY A 73 -5.64 0.36 17.02
N LEU A 74 -6.34 -0.08 15.98
CA LEU A 74 -7.43 -1.05 16.12
C LEU A 74 -6.91 -2.40 16.64
N SER A 75 -5.72 -2.82 16.20
CA SER A 75 -5.07 -4.06 16.67
C SER A 75 -4.73 -3.95 18.16
N PHE A 76 -4.13 -2.83 18.57
CA PHE A 76 -3.85 -2.53 19.97
C PHE A 76 -5.13 -2.56 20.80
N LEU A 77 -6.17 -1.82 20.39
CA LEU A 77 -7.44 -1.76 21.12
C LEU A 77 -8.12 -3.13 21.23
N PHE A 78 -8.09 -3.93 20.18
CA PHE A 78 -8.61 -5.30 20.19
C PHE A 78 -7.89 -6.17 21.22
N TRP A 79 -6.55 -6.27 21.13
CA TRP A 79 -5.77 -7.12 22.02
C TRP A 79 -5.76 -6.60 23.47
N TYR A 80 -5.71 -5.28 23.65
CA TYR A 80 -5.77 -4.66 24.98
C TYR A 80 -7.11 -4.95 25.66
N SER A 81 -8.23 -4.83 24.95
CA SER A 81 -9.57 -5.08 25.50
C SER A 81 -9.79 -6.57 25.76
N CYS A 82 -9.34 -7.43 24.85
CA CYS A 82 -9.50 -8.88 24.98
C CYS A 82 -8.66 -9.44 26.14
N TYR A 83 -7.44 -8.91 26.36
CA TYR A 83 -6.55 -9.39 27.42
C TYR A 83 -6.78 -8.71 28.78
N ASN A 84 -6.82 -7.37 28.84
CA ASN A 84 -6.89 -6.63 30.12
C ASN A 84 -8.32 -6.42 30.63
N LEU A 85 -9.30 -6.31 29.72
CA LEU A 85 -10.71 -6.04 30.06
C LEU A 85 -11.59 -7.28 29.89
N HIS A 86 -11.00 -8.42 29.51
CA HIS A 86 -11.68 -9.69 29.21
C HIS A 86 -12.88 -9.56 28.25
N SER A 87 -12.89 -8.52 27.40
CA SER A 87 -13.98 -8.18 26.49
C SER A 87 -13.44 -8.03 25.07
N CYS A 88 -13.65 -9.03 24.21
CA CYS A 88 -13.14 -9.03 22.84
C CYS A 88 -14.22 -8.48 21.90
N SER A 89 -13.98 -7.29 21.33
CA SER A 89 -14.94 -6.66 20.41
C SER A 89 -14.80 -7.20 18.99
N LEU A 90 -15.89 -7.80 18.47
CA LEU A 90 -15.96 -8.26 17.08
C LEU A 90 -15.74 -7.11 16.10
N TRP A 91 -16.28 -5.91 16.41
CA TRP A 91 -16.11 -4.71 15.60
C TRP A 91 -14.65 -4.28 15.48
N MET A 92 -13.85 -4.44 16.54
CA MET A 92 -12.41 -4.12 16.49
C MET A 92 -11.65 -5.13 15.64
N SER A 93 -11.92 -6.43 15.79
CA SER A 93 -11.34 -7.49 14.93
C SER A 93 -11.67 -7.28 13.46
N PHE A 94 -12.93 -6.97 13.17
CA PHE A 94 -13.42 -6.64 11.84
C PHE A 94 -12.76 -5.36 11.29
N GLY A 95 -12.59 -4.34 12.12
CA GLY A 95 -11.84 -3.13 11.77
C GLY A 95 -10.39 -3.42 11.40
N VAL A 96 -9.70 -4.29 12.15
CA VAL A 96 -8.32 -4.74 11.82
C VAL A 96 -8.28 -5.47 10.49
N TYR A 97 -9.26 -6.34 10.23
CA TYR A 97 -9.41 -7.04 8.95
C TYR A 97 -9.52 -6.04 7.79
N ILE A 98 -10.44 -5.07 7.90
CA ILE A 98 -10.71 -4.12 6.81
C ILE A 98 -9.57 -3.18 6.56
N THR A 99 -9.04 -2.59 7.63
CA THR A 99 -7.88 -1.70 7.52
C THR A 99 -6.66 -2.44 6.97
N GLY A 100 -6.50 -3.74 7.26
CA GLY A 100 -5.48 -4.58 6.65
C GLY A 100 -5.64 -4.79 5.14
N VAL A 101 -6.87 -5.07 4.67
CA VAL A 101 -7.17 -5.18 3.23
C VAL A 101 -6.95 -3.84 2.54
N LEU A 102 -7.49 -2.75 3.11
CA LEU A 102 -7.34 -1.40 2.57
C LEU A 102 -5.88 -0.97 2.48
N LEU A 103 -5.06 -1.27 3.50
CA LEU A 103 -3.63 -0.98 3.49
C LEU A 103 -2.94 -1.67 2.30
N GLN A 104 -3.21 -2.96 2.10
CA GLN A 104 -2.57 -3.73 1.04
C GLN A 104 -3.00 -3.21 -0.33
N THR A 105 -4.28 -2.94 -0.54
CA THR A 105 -4.77 -2.31 -1.78
C THR A 105 -4.18 -0.91 -1.98
N ALA A 106 -4.13 -0.07 -0.94
CA ALA A 106 -3.54 1.28 -1.01
C ALA A 106 -2.06 1.25 -1.42
N SER A 107 -1.32 0.28 -0.89
CA SER A 107 0.09 0.06 -1.18
C SER A 107 0.29 -0.27 -2.66
N PHE A 108 -0.44 -1.25 -3.18
CA PHE A 108 -0.36 -1.65 -4.58
C PHE A 108 -0.80 -0.55 -5.55
N VAL A 109 -1.89 0.16 -5.23
CA VAL A 109 -2.34 1.29 -6.05
C VAL A 109 -1.28 2.40 -6.06
N SER A 110 -0.63 2.66 -4.93
CA SER A 110 0.48 3.63 -4.86
C SER A 110 1.66 3.20 -5.73
N PHE A 111 2.02 1.91 -5.72
CA PHE A 111 3.08 1.37 -6.58
C PHE A 111 2.74 1.46 -8.07
N LEU A 112 1.50 1.17 -8.45
CA LEU A 112 1.01 1.32 -9.83
C LEU A 112 1.05 2.79 -10.28
N LEU A 113 0.61 3.73 -9.42
CA LEU A 113 0.67 5.16 -9.76
C LEU A 113 2.11 5.62 -10.00
N ILE A 114 3.05 5.19 -9.16
CA ILE A 114 4.47 5.50 -9.34
C ILE A 114 5.02 4.82 -10.60
N SER A 115 4.70 3.55 -10.87
CA SER A 115 5.22 2.83 -12.03
C SER A 115 4.80 3.47 -13.35
N HIS A 116 3.57 3.99 -13.42
CA HIS A 116 3.07 4.75 -14.56
C HIS A 116 3.70 6.16 -14.69
N GLY A 117 4.42 6.62 -13.68
CA GLY A 117 5.03 7.96 -13.64
C GLY A 117 4.04 9.08 -13.35
N TYR A 118 2.93 8.78 -12.67
CA TYR A 118 1.98 9.78 -12.20
C TYR A 118 2.69 10.83 -11.36
N SER A 119 2.46 12.11 -11.66
CA SER A 119 3.04 13.26 -10.94
C SER A 119 4.59 13.40 -11.05
N ILE A 120 5.26 12.56 -11.87
CA ILE A 120 6.72 12.56 -12.08
C ILE A 120 7.05 12.79 -13.56
N MET A 121 6.46 11.99 -14.45
CA MET A 121 6.58 12.11 -15.91
C MET A 121 5.35 12.78 -16.53
N CYS A 122 4.17 12.49 -15.99
CA CYS A 122 2.89 12.99 -16.49
C CYS A 122 2.07 13.58 -15.34
N GLU A 123 1.56 14.80 -15.51
CA GLU A 123 0.60 15.39 -14.55
C GLU A 123 -0.77 14.69 -14.59
N ARG A 124 -1.12 14.07 -15.72
CA ARG A 124 -2.38 13.34 -15.92
C ARG A 124 -2.13 12.04 -16.66
N LEU A 125 -2.66 10.93 -16.13
CA LEU A 125 -2.79 9.67 -16.87
C LEU A 125 -3.96 9.77 -17.85
N SER A 126 -3.88 9.04 -18.96
CA SER A 126 -4.99 8.94 -19.90
C SER A 126 -6.16 8.16 -19.30
N VAL A 127 -7.37 8.37 -19.82
CA VAL A 127 -8.58 7.67 -19.37
C VAL A 127 -8.43 6.13 -19.39
N PRO A 128 -7.87 5.48 -20.43
CA PRO A 128 -7.71 4.03 -20.42
C PRO A 128 -6.73 3.56 -19.33
N GLU A 129 -5.62 4.26 -19.09
CA GLU A 129 -4.66 3.91 -18.04
C GLU A 129 -5.30 3.95 -16.64
N ARG A 130 -6.15 4.95 -16.38
CA ARG A 130 -6.91 5.05 -15.13
C ARG A 130 -7.90 3.91 -14.95
N ARG A 131 -8.62 3.54 -16.02
CA ARG A 131 -9.57 2.43 -16.00
C ARG A 131 -8.86 1.11 -15.69
N THR A 132 -7.71 0.86 -16.30
CA THR A 132 -6.90 -0.33 -16.04
C THR A 132 -6.40 -0.38 -14.59
N MET A 133 -5.87 0.72 -14.05
CA MET A 133 -5.44 0.76 -12.64
C MET A 133 -6.61 0.56 -11.66
N ALA A 134 -7.77 1.17 -11.93
CA ALA A 134 -8.98 1.00 -11.12
C ALA A 134 -9.49 -0.44 -11.17
N ALA A 135 -9.49 -1.07 -12.35
CA ALA A 135 -9.87 -2.46 -12.52
C ALA A 135 -8.91 -3.41 -11.77
N LEU A 136 -7.59 -3.21 -11.92
CA LEU A 136 -6.59 -4.01 -11.20
C LEU A 136 -6.71 -3.85 -9.68
N GLY A 137 -6.85 -2.61 -9.18
CA GLY A 137 -7.09 -2.35 -7.77
C GLY A 137 -8.36 -3.02 -7.26
N CYS A 138 -9.42 -3.04 -8.08
CA CYS A 138 -10.69 -3.65 -7.72
C CYS A 138 -10.63 -5.16 -7.64
N VAL A 139 -10.05 -5.81 -8.66
CA VAL A 139 -9.84 -7.27 -8.67
C VAL A 139 -8.97 -7.69 -7.50
N LEU A 140 -7.90 -6.95 -7.22
CA LEU A 140 -7.02 -7.21 -6.08
C LEU A 140 -7.77 -7.12 -4.75
N TYR A 141 -8.58 -6.07 -4.56
CA TYR A 141 -9.37 -5.89 -3.35
C TYR A 141 -10.38 -7.03 -3.13
N LEU A 142 -11.22 -7.32 -4.13
CA LEU A 142 -12.23 -8.37 -4.04
C LEU A 142 -11.59 -9.74 -3.75
N THR A 143 -10.45 -10.01 -4.41
CA THR A 143 -9.69 -11.24 -4.20
C THR A 143 -9.07 -11.30 -2.80
N LEU A 144 -8.56 -10.18 -2.28
CA LEU A 144 -8.04 -10.08 -0.92
C LEU A 144 -9.13 -10.29 0.14
N VAL A 145 -10.32 -9.72 -0.08
CA VAL A 145 -11.48 -9.96 0.79
C VAL A 145 -11.86 -11.43 0.75
N GLY A 146 -12.01 -12.03 -0.43
CA GLY A 146 -12.31 -13.46 -0.57
C GLY A 146 -11.24 -14.36 0.06
N TYR A 147 -9.96 -14.03 -0.12
CA TYR A 147 -8.83 -14.72 0.49
C TYR A 147 -8.69 -14.46 2.00
N LYS A 148 -9.32 -13.45 2.59
CA LYS A 148 -9.28 -13.29 4.04
C LYS A 148 -10.53 -13.86 4.71
N ALA A 149 -11.65 -13.94 3.99
CA ALA A 149 -12.93 -14.47 4.47
C ALA A 149 -13.08 -16.00 4.30
N SER A 150 -12.49 -16.61 3.26
CA SER A 150 -12.89 -17.97 2.81
C SER A 150 -11.71 -18.83 2.32
N VAL A 151 -10.69 -19.02 3.17
CA VAL A 151 -9.38 -19.62 2.82
C VAL A 151 -9.45 -21.15 2.90
N PRO A 152 -9.33 -21.86 1.76
CA PRO A 152 -8.18 -21.75 0.85
C PRO A 152 -8.49 -21.50 -0.65
N TYR A 153 -9.76 -21.36 -1.05
CA TYR A 153 -10.15 -21.38 -2.48
C TYR A 153 -9.65 -20.19 -3.31
N PHE A 154 -9.51 -19.01 -2.70
CA PHE A 154 -9.07 -17.79 -3.41
C PHE A 154 -7.54 -17.68 -3.58
N THR A 155 -6.76 -18.64 -3.08
CA THR A 155 -5.29 -18.56 -3.09
C THR A 155 -4.73 -18.46 -4.51
N VAL A 156 -5.27 -19.25 -5.45
CA VAL A 156 -4.83 -19.23 -6.87
C VAL A 156 -5.14 -17.88 -7.50
N LEU A 157 -6.34 -17.34 -7.27
CA LEU A 157 -6.75 -16.02 -7.78
C LEU A 157 -5.89 -14.90 -7.19
N LEU A 158 -5.51 -15.01 -5.92
CA LEU A 158 -4.64 -14.04 -5.26
C LEU A 158 -3.24 -14.04 -5.88
N LEU A 159 -2.63 -15.20 -6.06
CA LEU A 159 -1.32 -15.34 -6.69
C LEU A 159 -1.34 -14.80 -8.12
N LEU A 160 -2.38 -15.12 -8.89
CA LEU A 160 -2.55 -14.59 -10.26
C LEU A 160 -2.69 -13.06 -10.26
N SER A 161 -3.48 -12.50 -9.34
CA SER A 161 -3.67 -11.05 -9.22
C SER A 161 -2.36 -10.34 -8.87
N TYR A 162 -1.54 -10.91 -7.98
CA TYR A 162 -0.21 -10.38 -7.68
C TYR A 162 0.73 -10.48 -8.86
N PHE A 163 0.77 -11.62 -9.53
CA PHE A 163 1.63 -11.83 -10.70
C PHE A 163 1.33 -10.79 -11.80
N ILE A 164 0.05 -10.60 -12.15
CA ILE A 164 -0.38 -9.60 -13.13
C ILE A 164 0.00 -8.19 -12.66
N SER A 165 -0.25 -7.85 -11.38
CA SER A 165 0.06 -6.53 -10.84
C SER A 165 1.55 -6.22 -10.90
N PHE A 166 2.41 -7.15 -10.45
CA PHE A 166 3.86 -6.96 -10.51
C PHE A 166 4.38 -6.93 -11.95
N TYR A 167 3.84 -7.75 -12.85
CA TYR A 167 4.17 -7.70 -14.28
C TYR A 167 3.90 -6.30 -14.85
N VAL A 168 2.71 -5.75 -14.61
CA VAL A 168 2.33 -4.39 -15.05
C VAL A 168 3.27 -3.34 -14.45
N ILE A 169 3.58 -3.43 -13.16
CA ILE A 169 4.51 -2.52 -12.47
C ILE A 169 5.89 -2.55 -13.15
N PHE A 170 6.50 -3.72 -13.32
CA PHE A 170 7.82 -3.85 -13.93
C PHE A 170 7.84 -3.41 -15.39
N HIS A 171 6.81 -3.76 -16.15
CA HIS A 171 6.67 -3.35 -17.55
C HIS A 171 6.65 -1.82 -17.69
N HIS A 172 5.86 -1.13 -16.86
CA HIS A 172 5.79 0.34 -16.90
C HIS A 172 7.07 1.02 -16.40
N ILE A 173 7.72 0.47 -15.36
CA ILE A 173 9.03 0.96 -14.91
C ILE A 173 10.08 0.84 -16.03
N ALA A 174 10.15 -0.32 -16.69
CA ALA A 174 11.11 -0.56 -17.77
C ALA A 174 10.88 0.39 -18.94
N ARG A 175 9.61 0.55 -19.38
CA ARG A 175 9.24 1.49 -20.44
C ARG A 175 9.65 2.92 -20.09
N ASN A 176 9.36 3.37 -18.87
CA ASN A 176 9.72 4.71 -18.42
C ASN A 176 11.25 4.91 -18.33
N LEU A 177 12.00 3.88 -17.93
CA LEU A 177 13.47 3.92 -17.90
C LEU A 177 14.09 4.01 -19.29
N VAL A 178 13.53 3.31 -20.29
CA VAL A 178 13.99 3.38 -21.68
C VAL A 178 13.75 4.78 -22.25
N VAL A 179 12.54 5.32 -22.08
CA VAL A 179 12.20 6.67 -22.55
C VAL A 179 13.09 7.73 -21.89
N LEU A 180 13.31 7.64 -20.58
CA LEU A 180 14.19 8.57 -19.87
C LEU A 180 15.65 8.46 -20.32
N ARG A 181 16.11 7.26 -20.69
CA ARG A 181 17.45 7.06 -21.23
C ARG A 181 17.61 7.71 -22.60
N GLU A 182 16.62 7.54 -23.49
CA GLU A 182 16.62 8.17 -24.82
C GLU A 182 16.60 9.70 -24.73
N GLN A 183 15.79 10.25 -23.81
CA GLN A 183 15.79 11.69 -23.54
C GLN A 183 17.14 12.18 -23.02
N LEU A 184 17.78 11.41 -22.14
CA LEU A 184 19.08 11.76 -21.60
C LEU A 184 20.16 11.78 -22.68
N SER A 185 20.18 10.80 -23.59
CA SER A 185 21.14 10.78 -24.72
C SER A 185 20.93 11.94 -25.68
N PHE A 186 19.69 12.34 -25.94
CA PHE A 186 19.42 13.49 -26.81
C PHE A 186 19.89 14.82 -26.20
N ILE A 187 19.74 14.99 -24.88
CA ILE A 187 20.16 16.22 -24.18
C ILE A 187 21.69 16.30 -24.04
N GLU A 188 22.36 15.17 -23.94
CA GLU A 188 23.83 15.09 -23.92
C GLU A 188 24.43 15.64 -25.23
N ASP A 189 23.73 15.48 -26.35
CA ASP A 189 24.13 16.03 -27.66
C ASP A 189 23.87 17.55 -27.79
N GLU A 190 22.96 18.14 -27.01
CA GLU A 190 22.54 19.56 -27.11
C GLU A 190 23.13 20.50 -26.02
N ASP A 191 23.96 20.00 -25.09
CA ASP A 191 24.70 20.75 -24.05
C ASP A 191 23.87 21.66 -23.10
N VAL A 192 22.63 21.27 -22.77
CA VAL A 192 21.78 22.02 -21.82
C VAL A 192 21.88 21.42 -20.40
N HIS A 193 22.88 21.84 -19.63
CA HIS A 193 23.20 21.30 -18.30
C HIS A 193 22.02 21.27 -17.30
N ALA A 194 21.18 22.31 -17.26
CA ALA A 194 20.05 22.38 -16.32
C ALA A 194 18.92 21.39 -16.65
N MET A 195 18.76 20.98 -17.90
CA MET A 195 17.77 19.98 -18.34
C MET A 195 18.28 18.57 -18.09
N HIS A 196 19.58 18.33 -18.30
CA HIS A 196 20.25 17.08 -18.01
C HIS A 196 20.07 16.67 -16.53
N ASP A 197 20.32 17.58 -15.58
CA ASP A 197 20.21 17.28 -14.14
C ASP A 197 18.78 16.90 -13.72
N ALA A 198 17.76 17.51 -14.33
CA ALA A 198 16.36 17.21 -14.08
C ALA A 198 15.97 15.81 -14.60
N VAL A 199 16.36 15.46 -15.83
CA VAL A 199 16.07 14.16 -16.45
C VAL A 199 16.86 13.05 -15.76
N TYR A 200 18.14 13.27 -15.47
CA TYR A 200 18.98 12.33 -14.73
C TYR A 200 18.43 12.03 -13.32
N THR A 201 17.87 13.05 -12.65
CA THR A 201 17.20 12.86 -11.36
C THR A 201 15.97 11.95 -11.49
N LYS A 202 15.11 12.17 -12.49
CA LYS A 202 13.94 11.32 -12.76
C LYS A 202 14.35 9.87 -13.07
N TYR A 203 15.37 9.70 -13.92
CA TYR A 203 15.95 8.39 -14.24
C TYR A 203 16.42 7.65 -12.98
N THR A 204 17.17 8.35 -12.10
CA THR A 204 17.67 7.79 -10.85
C THR A 204 16.54 7.39 -9.90
N MET A 205 15.45 8.17 -9.83
CA MET A 205 14.27 7.84 -9.03
C MET A 205 13.60 6.54 -9.49
N PHE A 206 13.35 6.39 -10.80
CA PHE A 206 12.75 5.15 -11.34
C PHE A 206 13.67 3.93 -11.18
N LYS A 207 14.98 4.11 -11.33
CA LYS A 207 15.95 3.03 -11.13
C LYS A 207 15.97 2.55 -9.67
N LYS A 208 15.92 3.48 -8.71
CA LYS A 208 15.77 3.15 -7.28
C LYS A 208 14.45 2.45 -6.99
N PHE A 209 13.37 2.91 -7.60
CA PHE A 209 12.05 2.28 -7.44
C PHE A 209 11.99 0.87 -8.01
N GLN A 210 12.65 0.60 -9.14
CA GLN A 210 12.80 -0.75 -9.69
C GLN A 210 13.44 -1.71 -8.68
N GLY A 211 14.53 -1.29 -8.04
CA GLY A 211 15.20 -2.09 -7.01
C GLY A 211 14.32 -2.34 -5.78
N VAL A 212 13.56 -1.32 -5.35
CA VAL A 212 12.60 -1.48 -4.23
C VAL A 212 11.50 -2.49 -4.59
N MET A 213 10.96 -2.44 -5.81
CA MET A 213 9.93 -3.39 -6.23
C MET A 213 10.44 -4.84 -6.26
N GLN A 214 11.71 -5.06 -6.60
CA GLN A 214 12.33 -6.39 -6.48
C GLN A 214 12.38 -6.86 -5.03
N ILE A 215 12.79 -5.99 -4.11
CA ILE A 215 12.81 -6.29 -2.67
C ILE A 215 11.40 -6.62 -2.16
N VAL A 216 10.38 -5.87 -2.59
CA VAL A 216 8.97 -6.12 -2.23
C VAL A 216 8.54 -7.52 -2.69
N VAL A 217 8.83 -7.91 -3.92
CA VAL A 217 8.48 -9.24 -4.45
C VAL A 217 9.16 -10.35 -3.64
N VAL A 218 10.47 -10.21 -3.37
CA VAL A 218 11.22 -11.19 -2.57
C VAL A 218 10.65 -11.29 -1.16
N ALA A 219 10.33 -10.16 -0.53
CA ALA A 219 9.72 -10.13 0.80
C ALA A 219 8.35 -10.81 0.82
N GLU A 220 7.48 -10.55 -0.17
CA GLU A 220 6.17 -11.22 -0.27
C GLU A 220 6.29 -12.73 -0.50
N ILE A 221 7.22 -13.18 -1.35
CA ILE A 221 7.51 -14.61 -1.55
C ILE A 221 8.00 -15.24 -0.25
N MET A 222 8.97 -14.61 0.43
CA MET A 222 9.50 -15.10 1.71
C MET A 222 8.42 -15.20 2.79
N ILE A 223 7.48 -14.26 2.83
CA ILE A 223 6.35 -14.28 3.77
C ILE A 223 5.33 -15.37 3.41
N TYR A 224 5.17 -15.68 2.12
CA TYR A 224 4.24 -16.71 1.63
C TYR A 224 4.79 -18.13 1.79
N MET A 225 6.09 -18.32 1.57
CA MET A 225 6.78 -19.58 1.88
C MET A 225 6.75 -19.79 3.39
N LYS A 226 5.86 -20.66 3.88
CA LYS A 226 5.82 -21.05 5.30
C LYS A 226 7.22 -21.50 5.72
N MET A 227 7.88 -20.74 6.59
CA MET A 227 8.91 -21.30 7.46
C MET A 227 8.18 -22.18 8.47
N ASP A 228 8.57 -23.45 8.55
CA ASP A 228 7.82 -24.53 9.20
C ASP A 228 7.38 -24.27 10.66
N ASP A 229 6.32 -25.01 11.02
CA ASP A 229 5.43 -24.98 12.20
C ASP A 229 6.08 -24.83 13.60
N ALA A 230 6.27 -23.60 14.05
CA ALA A 230 6.21 -23.31 15.48
C ALA A 230 5.43 -22.03 15.73
N ALA A 231 4.43 -22.09 16.61
CA ALA A 231 3.70 -20.93 17.12
C ALA A 231 4.66 -19.86 17.73
N ASP A 232 5.86 -20.27 18.12
CA ASP A 232 6.97 -19.41 18.56
C ASP A 232 7.45 -18.39 17.50
N ASN A 233 7.16 -18.62 16.21
CA ASN A 233 7.61 -17.76 15.11
C ASN A 233 6.59 -16.66 14.69
N TYR A 234 5.41 -16.58 15.33
CA TYR A 234 4.38 -15.59 14.95
C TYR A 234 4.86 -14.15 15.13
N TRP A 235 5.50 -13.89 16.27
CA TRP A 235 6.04 -12.60 16.66
C TRP A 235 7.14 -12.11 15.74
N TYR A 236 8.05 -13.03 15.41
CA TYR A 236 9.12 -12.76 14.46
C TYR A 236 8.55 -12.40 13.08
N ARG A 237 7.58 -13.18 12.57
CA ARG A 237 6.92 -12.88 11.29
C ARG A 237 6.22 -11.53 11.31
N LEU A 238 5.57 -11.17 12.42
CA LEU A 238 4.94 -9.86 12.59
C LEU A 238 6.01 -8.75 12.52
N ILE A 239 7.07 -8.85 13.32
CA ILE A 239 8.16 -7.86 13.38
C ILE A 239 8.80 -7.69 12.01
N VAL A 240 9.18 -8.78 11.33
CA VAL A 240 9.79 -8.73 9.99
C VAL A 240 8.86 -8.06 8.98
N ARG A 241 7.56 -8.43 8.98
CA ARG A 241 6.58 -7.83 8.07
C ARG A 241 6.40 -6.34 8.33
N GLU A 242 6.27 -5.94 9.59
CA GLU A 242 6.07 -4.53 9.98
C GLU A 242 7.28 -3.67 9.63
N TRP A 243 8.49 -4.14 9.93
CA TRP A 243 9.72 -3.42 9.59
C TRP A 243 9.96 -3.35 8.09
N ALA A 244 9.75 -4.45 7.35
CA ALA A 244 9.88 -4.45 5.90
C ALA A 244 8.96 -3.39 5.28
N GLN A 245 7.68 -3.37 5.68
CA GLN A 245 6.72 -2.37 5.20
C GLN A 245 7.15 -0.95 5.57
N PHE A 246 7.59 -0.72 6.82
CA PHE A 246 8.02 0.59 7.28
C PHE A 246 9.21 1.12 6.47
N PHE A 247 10.27 0.32 6.31
CA PHE A 247 11.45 0.74 5.57
C PHE A 247 11.18 0.92 4.08
N ILE A 248 10.35 0.08 3.46
CA ILE A 248 9.94 0.23 2.06
C ILE A 248 9.23 1.58 1.86
N PHE A 249 8.20 1.89 2.67
CA PHE A 249 7.44 3.13 2.52
C PHE A 249 8.25 4.37 2.88
N LEU A 250 9.10 4.29 3.90
CA LEU A 250 10.01 5.38 4.26
C LEU A 250 10.99 5.67 3.10
N TYR A 251 11.57 4.63 2.50
CA TYR A 251 12.50 4.76 1.39
C TYR A 251 11.82 5.29 0.11
N ILE A 252 10.62 4.82 -0.21
CA ILE A 252 9.81 5.33 -1.33
C ILE A 252 9.47 6.80 -1.09
N GLY A 253 8.96 7.14 0.10
CA GLY A 253 8.62 8.51 0.46
C GLY A 253 9.82 9.46 0.38
N TRP A 254 10.99 9.00 0.84
CA TRP A 254 12.23 9.75 0.72
C TRP A 254 12.70 9.92 -0.74
N THR A 255 12.60 8.86 -1.55
CA THR A 255 13.04 8.84 -2.94
C THR A 255 12.22 9.79 -3.80
N PHE A 256 10.90 9.81 -3.62
CA PHE A 256 9.97 10.62 -4.40
C PHE A 256 9.64 11.97 -3.76
N ARG A 257 10.36 12.37 -2.70
CA ARG A 257 10.18 13.66 -2.03
C ARG A 257 10.27 14.81 -3.03
N SER A 258 9.41 15.83 -2.86
CA SER A 258 9.47 17.05 -3.65
C SER A 258 10.85 17.70 -3.53
N ARG A 259 11.52 17.83 -4.68
CA ARG A 259 12.76 18.59 -4.82
C ARG A 259 12.41 19.93 -5.46
N ASP A 260 13.15 20.96 -5.10
CA ASP A 260 12.89 22.31 -5.58
C ASP A 260 12.87 22.30 -7.12
N ILE A 261 11.78 22.84 -7.68
CA ILE A 261 11.58 22.99 -9.11
C ILE A 261 12.73 23.82 -9.64
N SER A 262 13.69 23.19 -10.32
CA SER A 262 14.42 23.89 -11.36
C SER A 262 13.36 24.38 -12.36
N PRO A 263 13.36 25.65 -12.80
CA PRO A 263 12.38 26.19 -13.75
C PRO A 263 12.33 25.44 -15.10
N HIS A 264 13.19 24.43 -15.30
CA HIS A 264 13.20 23.56 -16.48
C HIS A 264 12.68 22.13 -16.18
N PHE A 265 12.26 21.83 -14.95
CA PHE A 265 11.74 20.52 -14.55
C PHE A 265 10.40 20.16 -15.24
N SER A 266 9.70 21.19 -15.75
CA SER A 266 8.49 21.11 -16.56
C SER A 266 8.73 21.05 -18.07
N VAL A 267 9.97 21.20 -18.56
CA VAL A 267 10.28 21.24 -20.00
C VAL A 267 10.60 19.82 -20.50
N MET A 268 9.57 18.97 -20.48
CA MET A 268 9.21 17.97 -21.49
C MET A 268 8.22 16.98 -20.86
N PRO A 269 6.93 17.34 -20.74
CA PRO A 269 5.91 16.31 -20.79
C PRO A 269 6.05 15.63 -22.17
N ILE A 270 6.06 14.31 -22.20
CA ILE A 270 5.77 13.57 -23.44
C ILE A 270 4.37 14.06 -23.83
N VAL A 271 4.28 14.89 -24.86
CA VAL A 271 3.03 15.51 -25.31
C VAL A 271 2.14 14.40 -25.83
N LYS A 272 1.38 13.76 -24.94
CA LYS A 272 0.19 13.02 -25.35
C LYS A 272 -0.77 14.04 -25.93
N SER A 273 -1.28 13.74 -27.12
CA SER A 273 -2.07 14.64 -27.94
C SER A 273 -3.30 15.18 -27.18
N LYS A 274 -3.65 16.43 -27.52
CA LYS A 274 -4.65 17.29 -26.87
C LYS A 274 -6.06 16.67 -26.76
N GLU A 275 -6.33 15.57 -27.45
CA GLU A 275 -7.63 14.88 -27.49
C GLU A 275 -7.87 13.91 -26.31
N GLU A 276 -6.85 13.43 -25.59
CA GLU A 276 -7.05 12.53 -24.42
C GLU A 276 -7.35 13.24 -23.09
N ILE A 277 -7.41 14.58 -23.08
CA ILE A 277 -7.34 15.42 -21.87
C ILE A 277 -8.73 15.74 -21.27
N ILE A 278 -9.83 15.35 -21.92
CA ILE A 278 -11.20 15.63 -21.48
C ILE A 278 -11.65 14.63 -20.40
N GLY A 279 -11.05 14.73 -19.21
CA GLY A 279 -11.49 13.97 -18.04
C GLY A 279 -11.17 14.71 -16.74
N PRO A 280 -12.02 14.61 -15.71
CA PRO A 280 -11.80 15.29 -14.44
C PRO A 280 -10.45 14.85 -13.82
N PRO A 281 -9.83 15.71 -13.00
CA PRO A 281 -8.50 15.45 -12.44
C PRO A 281 -8.49 14.20 -11.55
N ILE A 282 -7.40 13.44 -11.62
CA ILE A 282 -7.24 12.12 -10.98
C ILE A 282 -7.46 12.18 -9.47
N TYR A 283 -7.23 13.31 -8.79
CA TYR A 283 -7.46 13.41 -7.34
C TYR A 283 -8.93 13.28 -6.96
N ARG A 284 -9.86 13.81 -7.78
CA ARG A 284 -11.30 13.58 -7.54
C ARG A 284 -11.55 12.09 -7.67
N ILE A 285 -10.98 11.40 -8.65
CA ILE A 285 -11.20 9.97 -8.82
C ILE A 285 -10.47 9.17 -7.76
N VAL A 286 -9.21 9.38 -7.37
CA VAL A 286 -8.54 8.53 -6.37
C VAL A 286 -9.07 8.77 -4.97
N CYS A 287 -9.38 10.01 -4.56
CA CYS A 287 -10.04 10.25 -3.27
C CYS A 287 -11.51 9.83 -3.29
N HIS A 288 -12.27 10.07 -4.37
CA HIS A 288 -13.65 9.59 -4.48
C HIS A 288 -13.73 8.10 -4.78
N PHE A 289 -12.69 7.49 -5.36
CA PHE A 289 -12.52 6.05 -5.48
C PHE A 289 -12.21 5.57 -4.08
N PHE A 290 -11.13 5.94 -3.39
CA PHE A 290 -10.90 5.54 -1.99
C PHE A 290 -12.10 5.78 -1.04
N LEU A 291 -12.80 6.92 -1.10
CA LEU A 291 -14.00 7.21 -0.31
C LEU A 291 -15.22 6.41 -0.75
N ASN A 292 -15.54 6.33 -2.05
CA ASN A 292 -16.63 5.45 -2.51
C ASN A 292 -16.25 3.98 -2.38
N TYR A 293 -14.98 3.62 -2.39
CA TYR A 293 -14.48 2.26 -2.24
C TYR A 293 -14.56 1.85 -0.78
N LEU A 294 -14.26 2.74 0.17
CA LEU A 294 -14.58 2.59 1.59
C LEU A 294 -16.09 2.50 1.83
N GLN A 295 -16.90 3.28 1.10
CA GLN A 295 -18.36 3.31 1.23
C GLN A 295 -19.04 2.08 0.61
N GLU A 296 -18.63 1.65 -0.59
CA GLU A 296 -19.07 0.44 -1.30
C GLU A 296 -18.52 -0.83 -0.64
N ALA A 297 -17.28 -0.84 -0.16
CA ALA A 297 -16.72 -1.93 0.64
C ALA A 297 -17.54 -2.16 1.91
N ASN A 298 -17.89 -1.08 2.62
CA ASN A 298 -18.77 -1.16 3.78
C ASN A 298 -20.17 -1.66 3.37
N HIS A 299 -20.70 -1.27 2.21
CA HIS A 299 -22.03 -1.67 1.73
C HIS A 299 -22.10 -3.14 1.28
N ILE A 300 -21.15 -3.59 0.46
CA ILE A 300 -21.03 -4.98 -0.01
C ILE A 300 -20.78 -5.92 1.16
N MET A 301 -20.03 -5.47 2.16
CA MET A 301 -19.74 -6.27 3.33
C MET A 301 -20.85 -6.24 4.38
N LEU A 302 -21.62 -5.15 4.52
CA LEU A 302 -22.90 -5.13 5.24
C LEU A 302 -23.89 -6.11 4.59
N LEU A 303 -23.92 -6.20 3.26
CA LEU A 303 -24.73 -7.18 2.54
C LEU A 303 -24.24 -8.62 2.75
N LEU A 304 -22.92 -8.87 2.78
CA LEU A 304 -22.36 -10.19 3.09
C LEU A 304 -22.55 -10.59 4.56
N LEU A 305 -22.51 -9.65 5.50
CA LEU A 305 -22.83 -9.87 6.92
C LEU A 305 -24.33 -10.08 7.14
N ALA A 306 -25.19 -9.33 6.44
CA ALA A 306 -26.63 -9.58 6.42
C ALA A 306 -26.94 -10.97 5.84
N ALA A 307 -26.26 -11.37 4.77
CA ALA A 307 -26.42 -12.69 4.17
C ALA A 307 -25.90 -13.84 5.07
N SER A 308 -24.85 -13.62 5.88
CA SER A 308 -24.36 -14.64 6.84
C SER A 308 -25.15 -14.69 8.14
N SER A 309 -25.87 -13.63 8.48
CA SER A 309 -26.85 -13.61 9.58
C SER A 309 -28.13 -14.37 9.23
N ILE A 310 -28.51 -14.43 7.95
CA ILE A 310 -29.72 -15.13 7.47
C ILE A 310 -29.51 -16.66 7.39
N THR A 311 -28.27 -17.15 7.35
CA THR A 311 -27.95 -18.59 7.33
C THR A 311 -27.74 -19.21 8.71
N LYS A 312 -28.03 -18.46 9.79
CA LYS A 312 -27.94 -18.94 11.18
C LYS A 312 -29.28 -19.00 11.93
N GLU A 313 -30.40 -18.81 11.23
CA GLU A 313 -31.74 -19.20 11.69
C GLU A 313 -32.20 -20.47 10.96
#